data_AF-A0A0C4E4I0-F1
#
_entry.id   AF-A0A0C4E4I0-F1
#
_cell.length_a   1.000
_cell.length_b   1.000
_cell.length_c   1.000
_cell.angle_alpha   90.00
_cell.angle_beta   90.00
_cell.angle_gamma   90.00
#
_symmetry.space_group_name_H-M   'P 1'
#
loop_
_entity.id
_entity.type
_entity.pdbx_description
1 polymer ?
#
loop_
_entity_poly.entity_id
_entity_poly.type
_entity_poly.pdbx_seq_one_letter_code
_entity_poly.pdbx_strand_id
1 'polypeptide(L)'
;MAAQHLSVSDLVFSEQANHNFSRILGDLKRANLSVENRLRSIVDDARFVAAAATAQGRPLVANERCGSWYVEPRLKAASAYFKSTDGHTGQWSFSTRRLNLHLLPLIGRSDGCIIVDSTRRGKRIPDALSKTIPIWCCVLNRALFPDLPESQRGLYVPPNAVSDSERSQMLARLPEFPETWTKSPTALEVGLGKGKIASRNLRQALPSICAFVHRAAAAGAEEGGSVKVLVACESGRDVSVGVALALACCCFDDNGNVLTADAACRRPSPTKDFIRTKLGRIVTAMPEANPSRATLQSVNSFLMDWRE
;
A
#
# COMPACT_ATOMS: atom_id res chain seq x y z
N MET A 1 17.07 -8.79 40.75
CA MET A 1 16.18 -7.65 41.06
C MET A 1 16.64 -7.05 42.38
N ALA A 2 17.37 -5.93 42.36
CA ALA A 2 17.62 -5.18 43.59
C ALA A 2 16.36 -4.35 43.87
N ALA A 3 15.74 -4.55 45.04
CA ALA A 3 14.62 -3.73 45.47
C ALA A 3 15.12 -2.27 45.62
N GLN A 4 14.54 -1.34 44.85
CA GLN A 4 14.75 0.08 45.08
C GLN A 4 14.17 0.41 46.47
N HIS A 5 15.05 0.75 47.40
CA HIS A 5 14.65 1.25 48.72
C HIS A 5 14.04 2.64 48.55
N LEU A 6 12.74 2.75 48.77
CA LEU A 6 12.05 4.03 48.92
C LEU A 6 12.60 4.73 50.17
N SER A 7 13.10 5.95 49.99
CA SER A 7 13.60 6.82 51.07
C SER A 7 12.53 7.82 51.49
N VAL A 8 12.65 8.39 52.68
CA VAL A 8 11.72 9.43 53.17
C VAL A 8 11.72 10.67 52.27
N SER A 9 12.81 10.95 51.56
CA SER A 9 12.90 11.98 50.52
C SER A 9 12.06 11.72 49.27
N ASP A 10 11.63 10.47 49.05
CA ASP A 10 10.71 10.10 47.96
C ASP A 10 9.23 10.29 48.35
N LEU A 11 8.96 10.53 49.64
CA LEU A 11 7.63 10.85 50.14
C LEU A 11 7.41 12.37 50.12
N VAL A 12 6.61 12.84 49.16
CA VAL A 12 6.23 14.25 49.06
C VAL A 12 5.16 14.56 50.13
N PHE A 13 5.59 15.00 51.31
CA PHE A 13 4.72 15.64 52.28
C PHE A 13 4.72 17.15 52.05
N SER A 14 3.79 17.68 51.26
CA SER A 14 3.56 19.12 51.25
C SER A 14 2.69 19.48 52.46
N GLU A 15 3.14 20.34 53.37
CA GLU A 15 2.29 20.85 54.48
C GLU A 15 1.03 21.57 53.99
N GLN A 16 0.95 21.90 52.70
CA GLN A 16 -0.20 22.51 52.02
C GLN A 16 -1.13 21.48 51.35
N ALA A 17 -0.94 20.17 51.58
CA ALA A 17 -1.57 19.07 50.82
C ALA A 17 -3.09 18.96 50.95
N ASN A 18 -3.74 19.70 51.85
CA ASN A 18 -5.16 19.45 52.12
C ASN A 18 -6.16 19.99 51.09
N HIS A 19 -5.77 20.77 50.06
CA HIS A 19 -6.78 21.36 49.16
C HIS A 19 -6.48 21.38 47.65
N ASN A 20 -5.42 20.76 47.14
CA ASN A 20 -5.21 20.81 45.67
C ASN A 20 -4.50 19.59 45.05
N PHE A 21 -5.07 18.40 45.24
CA PHE A 21 -4.66 17.15 44.59
C PHE A 21 -4.45 17.31 43.07
N SER A 22 -5.29 18.10 42.39
CA SER A 22 -5.16 18.38 40.96
C SER A 22 -3.83 19.04 40.58
N ARG A 23 -3.32 19.95 41.43
CA ARG A 23 -2.03 20.62 41.24
C ARG A 23 -0.88 19.65 41.46
N ILE A 24 -0.91 18.86 42.53
CA ILE A 24 0.10 17.83 42.84
C ILE A 24 0.17 16.78 41.71
N LEU A 25 -0.98 16.28 41.24
CA LEU A 25 -1.06 15.37 40.10
C LEU A 25 -0.55 16.01 38.80
N GLY A 26 -0.80 17.31 38.61
CA GLY A 26 -0.26 18.08 37.51
C GLY A 26 1.26 18.18 37.56
N ASP A 27 1.82 18.41 38.74
CA ASP A 27 3.27 18.52 38.97
C ASP A 27 3.97 17.18 38.79
N LEU A 28 3.39 16.09 39.30
CA LEU A 28 3.84 14.72 39.06
C LEU A 28 3.80 14.35 37.58
N LYS A 29 2.74 14.72 36.85
CA LYS A 29 2.66 14.52 35.39
C LYS A 29 3.75 15.31 34.66
N ARG A 30 4.04 16.55 35.08
CA ARG A 30 5.13 17.37 34.50
C ARG A 30 6.50 16.77 34.80
N ALA A 31 6.73 16.33 36.04
CA ALA A 31 7.97 15.68 36.45
C ALA A 31 8.23 14.39 35.67
N ASN A 32 7.21 13.57 35.41
CA ASN A 32 7.31 12.38 34.57
C ASN A 32 7.68 12.67 33.10
N LEU A 33 7.46 13.90 32.63
CA LEU A 33 7.80 14.35 31.29
C LEU A 33 9.09 15.17 31.26
N SER A 34 9.87 15.19 32.35
CA SER A 34 11.17 15.85 32.43
C SER A 34 12.16 15.28 31.41
N VAL A 35 13.15 16.09 31.02
CA VAL A 35 14.21 15.65 30.11
C VAL A 35 14.98 14.46 30.69
N GLU A 36 15.30 14.49 31.98
CA GLU A 36 15.98 13.38 32.66
C GLU A 36 15.21 12.07 32.55
N ASN A 37 13.90 12.07 32.87
CA ASN A 37 13.06 10.87 32.79
C ASN A 37 12.94 10.35 31.35
N ARG A 38 12.89 11.24 30.35
CA ARG A 38 12.89 10.86 28.94
C ARG A 38 14.21 10.22 28.52
N LEU A 39 15.34 10.78 28.93
CA LEU A 39 16.65 10.21 28.63
C LEU A 39 16.85 8.86 29.31
N ARG A 40 16.43 8.72 30.58
CA ARG A 40 16.46 7.44 31.30
C ARG A 40 15.60 6.38 30.61
N SER A 41 14.39 6.73 30.21
CA SER A 41 13.52 5.85 29.41
C SER A 41 14.17 5.41 28.10
N ILE A 42 14.83 6.32 27.37
CA ILE A 42 15.54 5.98 26.13
C ILE A 42 16.67 4.98 26.40
N VAL A 43 17.44 5.18 27.47
CA VAL A 43 18.53 4.28 27.86
C VAL A 43 18.00 2.90 28.23
N ASP A 44 16.91 2.82 28.99
CA ASP A 44 16.31 1.55 29.39
C ASP A 44 15.72 0.80 28.19
N ASP A 45 15.03 1.51 27.29
CA ASP A 45 14.50 0.95 26.04
C ASP A 45 15.64 0.49 25.10
N ALA A 46 16.75 1.24 25.02
CA ALA A 46 17.91 0.85 24.21
C ALA A 46 18.59 -0.44 24.74
N ARG A 47 18.68 -0.60 26.07
CA ARG A 47 19.17 -1.84 26.68
C ARG A 47 18.26 -3.01 26.36
N PHE A 48 16.93 -2.81 26.43
CA PHE A 48 15.96 -3.84 26.04
C PHE A 48 16.13 -4.26 24.57
N VAL A 49 16.29 -3.28 23.66
CA VAL A 49 16.52 -3.54 22.23
C VAL A 49 17.81 -4.35 22.01
N ALA A 50 18.90 -4.00 22.68
CA ALA A 50 20.16 -4.74 22.58
C ALA A 50 20.03 -6.19 23.11
N ALA A 51 19.32 -6.38 24.22
CA ALA A 51 19.04 -7.71 24.78
C ALA A 51 18.17 -8.55 23.82
N ALA A 52 17.13 -7.95 23.23
CA ALA A 52 16.27 -8.62 22.25
C ALA A 52 17.04 -9.02 20.99
N ALA A 53 17.93 -8.16 20.49
CA ALA A 53 18.79 -8.46 19.34
C ALA A 53 19.71 -9.66 19.61
N THR A 54 20.32 -9.68 20.79
CA THR A 54 21.19 -10.78 21.23
C THR A 54 20.40 -12.08 21.34
N ALA A 55 19.22 -12.06 21.97
CA ALA A 55 18.39 -13.25 22.16
C ALA A 55 17.86 -13.85 20.84
N GLN A 56 17.57 -13.00 19.85
CA GLN A 56 17.06 -13.43 18.55
C GLN A 56 18.18 -13.72 17.52
N GLY A 57 19.41 -13.31 17.79
CA GLY A 57 20.53 -13.47 16.86
C GLY A 57 20.35 -12.72 15.54
N ARG A 58 19.61 -11.59 15.54
CA ARG A 58 19.19 -10.88 14.32
C ARG A 58 19.71 -9.44 14.28
N PRO A 59 20.06 -8.91 13.10
CA PRO A 59 20.59 -7.55 12.96
C PRO A 59 19.53 -6.49 13.30
N LEU A 60 19.98 -5.42 13.97
CA LEU A 60 19.13 -4.28 14.31
C LEU A 60 19.04 -3.28 13.15
N VAL A 61 17.82 -2.92 12.80
CA VAL A 61 17.49 -1.92 11.79
C VAL A 61 16.72 -0.78 12.46
N ALA A 62 17.28 0.42 12.44
CA ALA A 62 16.59 1.58 13.01
C ALA A 62 15.61 2.17 11.99
N ASN A 63 14.31 2.26 12.31
CA ASN A 63 13.40 3.07 11.53
C ASN A 63 13.69 4.55 11.81
N GLU A 64 14.13 5.32 10.81
CA GLU A 64 14.58 6.72 10.94
C GLU A 64 13.46 7.70 11.32
N ARG A 65 12.24 7.22 11.51
CA ARG A 65 11.15 7.98 12.11
C ARG A 65 11.40 8.23 13.59
N CYS A 66 11.64 7.18 14.36
CA CYS A 66 11.85 7.27 15.81
C CYS A 66 12.79 6.19 16.37
N GLY A 67 13.04 5.09 15.62
CA GLY A 67 13.84 3.96 16.07
C GLY A 67 15.31 4.29 16.39
N SER A 68 15.89 5.28 15.70
CA SER A 68 17.30 5.66 15.90
C SER A 68 17.64 6.15 17.31
N TRP A 69 16.64 6.53 18.12
CA TRP A 69 16.84 6.85 19.54
C TRP A 69 17.21 5.64 20.40
N TYR A 70 16.81 4.44 19.98
CA TYR A 70 16.86 3.23 20.80
C TYR A 70 17.85 2.18 20.27
N VAL A 71 18.52 2.47 19.15
CA VAL A 71 19.53 1.59 18.56
C VAL A 71 20.89 2.22 18.76
N GLU A 72 21.76 1.56 19.53
CA GLU A 72 23.13 2.00 19.70
C GLU A 72 23.85 2.04 18.33
N PRO A 73 24.56 3.13 17.98
CA PRO A 73 25.18 3.28 16.66
C PRO A 73 26.10 2.13 16.26
N ARG A 74 26.78 1.50 17.23
CA ARG A 74 27.68 0.36 17.00
C ARG A 74 26.94 -0.94 16.68
N LEU A 75 25.69 -1.07 17.13
CA LEU A 75 24.86 -2.26 16.91
C LEU A 75 23.93 -2.12 15.69
N LYS A 76 23.86 -0.92 15.11
CA LYS A 76 22.98 -0.61 13.97
C LYS A 76 23.52 -1.24 12.69
N ALA A 77 22.83 -2.25 12.17
CA ALA A 77 23.19 -2.90 10.92
C ALA A 77 22.69 -2.12 9.70
N ALA A 78 21.51 -1.49 9.80
CA ALA A 78 20.95 -0.67 8.73
C ALA A 78 19.94 0.37 9.25
N SER A 79 19.50 1.22 8.33
CA SER A 79 18.41 2.18 8.51
C SER A 79 17.21 1.78 7.66
N ALA A 80 16.01 2.11 8.10
CA ALA A 80 14.78 1.98 7.31
C ALA A 80 13.94 3.25 7.40
N TYR A 81 12.99 3.42 6.49
CA TYR A 81 12.04 4.53 6.51
C TYR A 81 10.62 4.01 6.28
N PHE A 82 9.99 3.50 7.32
CA PHE A 82 8.59 3.10 7.34
C PHE A 82 7.76 4.18 8.03
N LYS A 83 6.83 4.81 7.30
CA LYS A 83 5.99 5.88 7.86
C LYS A 83 4.69 5.29 8.40
N SER A 84 4.37 5.58 9.66
CA SER A 84 3.15 5.09 10.31
C SER A 84 1.86 5.54 9.61
N THR A 85 1.85 6.72 8.97
CA THR A 85 0.66 7.23 8.27
C THR A 85 0.21 6.34 7.12
N ASP A 86 1.14 5.59 6.53
CA ASP A 86 0.83 4.69 5.42
C ASP A 86 0.01 3.48 5.93
N GLY A 87 0.09 3.16 7.23
CA GLY A 87 -0.70 2.12 7.90
C GLY A 87 -1.95 2.63 8.63
N HIS A 88 -2.28 3.93 8.56
CA HIS A 88 -3.47 4.46 9.22
C HIS A 88 -4.76 3.94 8.57
N THR A 89 -5.82 3.88 9.38
CA THR A 89 -7.16 3.48 8.95
C THR A 89 -7.62 4.29 7.73
N GLY A 90 -8.08 3.58 6.70
CA GLY A 90 -8.52 4.18 5.43
C GLY A 90 -7.39 4.59 4.48
N GLN A 91 -6.13 4.63 4.93
CA GLN A 91 -4.97 4.91 4.08
C GLN A 91 -4.34 3.64 3.52
N TRP A 92 -3.90 2.71 4.39
CA TRP A 92 -3.28 1.41 4.07
C TRP A 92 -2.62 1.35 2.70
N SER A 93 -1.51 2.06 2.55
CA SER A 93 -0.89 2.34 1.26
C SER A 93 0.54 1.81 1.20
N PHE A 94 0.91 1.31 0.02
CA PHE A 94 2.30 0.98 -0.30
C PHE A 94 3.00 2.18 -0.94
N SER A 95 4.16 2.57 -0.43
CA SER A 95 4.91 3.71 -0.96
C SER A 95 5.95 3.27 -2.00
N THR A 96 5.72 3.64 -3.26
CA THR A 96 6.68 3.43 -4.34
C THR A 96 7.93 4.31 -4.27
N ARG A 97 7.95 5.31 -3.37
CA ARG A 97 9.12 6.19 -3.15
C ARG A 97 10.01 5.71 -1.99
N ARG A 98 9.46 4.94 -1.05
CA ARG A 98 10.14 4.50 0.19
C ARG A 98 10.13 2.98 0.23
N LEU A 99 10.81 2.41 -0.76
CA LEU A 99 10.75 0.97 -1.02
C LEU A 99 11.60 0.14 -0.04
N ASN A 100 12.57 0.72 0.66
CA ASN A 100 13.42 0.01 1.62
C ASN A 100 14.06 -1.30 1.07
N LEU A 101 14.29 -1.40 -0.25
CA LEU A 101 14.79 -2.64 -0.89
C LEU A 101 16.21 -3.01 -0.46
N HIS A 102 16.98 -2.03 0.01
CA HIS A 102 18.32 -2.25 0.57
C HIS A 102 18.32 -3.14 1.82
N LEU A 103 17.16 -3.38 2.44
CA LEU A 103 17.01 -4.35 3.52
C LEU A 103 17.00 -5.80 3.03
N LEU A 104 16.64 -6.07 1.77
CA LEU A 104 16.51 -7.44 1.25
C LEU A 104 17.82 -8.24 1.33
N PRO A 105 19.00 -7.70 0.96
CA PRO A 105 20.25 -8.43 1.12
C PRO A 105 20.61 -8.71 2.58
N LEU A 106 20.26 -7.80 3.51
CA LEU A 106 20.48 -8.01 4.94
C LEU A 106 19.60 -9.13 5.46
N ILE A 107 18.30 -9.09 5.12
CA ILE A 107 17.33 -10.13 5.48
C ILE A 107 17.77 -11.49 4.92
N GLY A 108 18.17 -11.56 3.64
CA GLY A 108 18.60 -12.80 3.02
C GLY A 108 19.85 -13.44 3.65
N ARG A 109 20.79 -12.63 4.16
CA ARG A 109 22.01 -13.14 4.84
C ARG A 109 21.79 -13.53 6.30
N SER A 110 20.79 -12.94 6.96
CA SER A 110 20.57 -13.07 8.40
C SER A 110 19.23 -13.72 8.75
N ASP A 111 18.59 -14.35 7.76
CA ASP A 111 17.25 -14.95 7.84
C ASP A 111 16.15 -13.98 8.32
N GLY A 112 16.40 -12.67 8.31
CA GLY A 112 15.52 -11.66 8.92
C GLY A 112 16.27 -10.54 9.63
N CYS A 113 15.52 -9.62 10.23
CA CYS A 113 16.06 -8.49 10.98
C CYS A 113 15.06 -8.01 12.03
N ILE A 114 15.52 -7.18 12.98
CA ILE A 114 14.68 -6.53 13.99
C ILE A 114 14.58 -5.05 13.63
N ILE A 115 13.37 -4.60 13.29
CA ILE A 115 13.11 -3.18 13.03
C ILE A 115 12.63 -2.52 14.32
N VAL A 116 13.34 -1.47 14.72
CA VAL A 116 13.05 -0.71 15.94
C VAL A 116 12.32 0.57 15.56
N ASP A 117 11.22 0.84 16.26
CA ASP A 117 10.43 2.06 16.13
C ASP A 117 9.71 2.35 17.46
N SER A 118 9.15 3.55 17.62
CA SER A 118 8.45 3.93 18.84
C SER A 118 6.95 4.12 18.64
N THR A 119 6.20 3.93 19.73
CA THR A 119 4.75 4.13 19.74
C THR A 119 4.36 5.19 20.76
N ARG A 120 3.14 5.71 20.63
CA ARG A 120 2.56 6.65 21.60
C ARG A 120 1.89 5.88 22.72
N ARG A 121 1.79 6.52 23.89
CA ARG A 121 1.04 5.99 25.05
C ARG A 121 -0.37 5.56 24.64
N GLY A 122 -0.78 4.37 25.11
CA GLY A 122 -2.09 3.78 24.82
C GLY A 122 -2.12 2.87 23.59
N LYS A 123 -1.07 2.87 22.76
CA LYS A 123 -0.90 1.88 21.68
C LYS A 123 0.10 0.81 22.11
N ARG A 124 -0.21 -0.46 21.86
CA ARG A 124 0.71 -1.57 22.15
C ARG A 124 1.89 -1.63 21.18
N ILE A 125 1.64 -1.28 19.92
CA ILE A 125 2.60 -1.37 18.82
C ILE A 125 2.41 -0.19 17.85
N PRO A 126 3.48 0.37 17.24
CA PRO A 126 3.34 1.42 16.23
C PRO A 126 2.64 0.90 14.97
N ASP A 127 1.83 1.72 14.32
CA ASP A 127 1.20 1.36 13.03
C ASP A 127 2.25 1.06 11.94
N ALA A 128 3.45 1.63 12.05
CA ALA A 128 4.56 1.29 11.16
C ALA A 128 4.91 -0.21 11.24
N LEU A 129 4.94 -0.78 12.46
CA LEU A 129 5.28 -2.19 12.68
C LEU A 129 4.07 -3.12 12.50
N SER A 130 2.87 -2.72 12.93
CA SER A 130 1.69 -3.58 12.85
C SER A 130 0.97 -3.56 11.51
N LYS A 131 1.21 -2.55 10.67
CA LYS A 131 0.49 -2.35 9.41
C LYS A 131 1.41 -1.97 8.25
N THR A 132 2.23 -0.92 8.34
CA THR A 132 3.05 -0.47 7.21
C THR A 132 4.07 -1.52 6.74
N ILE A 133 4.82 -2.13 7.66
CA ILE A 133 5.77 -3.21 7.34
C ILE A 133 5.05 -4.45 6.81
N PRO A 134 3.96 -4.96 7.42
CA PRO A 134 3.13 -6.00 6.84
C PRO A 134 2.67 -5.74 5.41
N ILE A 135 2.22 -4.52 5.11
CA ILE A 135 1.85 -4.10 3.76
C ILE A 135 3.06 -4.21 2.83
N TRP A 136 4.23 -3.72 3.26
CA TRP A 136 5.46 -3.82 2.49
C TRP A 136 5.88 -5.27 2.21
N CYS A 137 5.87 -6.15 3.22
CA CYS A 137 6.16 -7.56 3.05
C CYS A 137 5.19 -8.23 2.07
N CYS A 138 3.88 -8.00 2.22
CA CYS A 138 2.88 -8.59 1.34
C CYS A 138 3.07 -8.16 -0.12
N VAL A 139 3.27 -6.87 -0.36
CA VAL A 139 3.47 -6.35 -1.72
C VAL A 139 4.76 -6.90 -2.34
N LEU A 140 5.87 -6.93 -1.60
CA LEU A 140 7.12 -7.48 -2.12
C LEU A 140 7.05 -8.99 -2.33
N ASN A 141 6.45 -9.74 -1.40
CA ASN A 141 6.33 -11.19 -1.56
C ASN A 141 5.50 -11.55 -2.78
N ARG A 142 4.39 -10.84 -3.01
CA ARG A 142 3.55 -11.04 -4.20
C ARG A 142 4.26 -10.64 -5.49
N ALA A 143 5.11 -9.61 -5.47
CA ALA A 143 5.86 -9.15 -6.64
C ALA A 143 7.04 -10.07 -6.99
N LEU A 144 7.77 -10.54 -5.98
CA LEU A 144 9.03 -11.29 -6.16
C LEU A 144 8.81 -12.79 -6.23
N PHE A 145 7.74 -13.29 -5.63
CA PHE A 145 7.45 -14.72 -5.50
C PHE A 145 5.98 -15.03 -5.82
N PRO A 146 5.54 -14.79 -7.08
CA PRO A 146 4.14 -14.96 -7.47
C PRO A 146 3.65 -16.40 -7.33
N ASP A 147 4.55 -17.39 -7.48
CA ASP A 147 4.24 -18.82 -7.41
C ASP A 147 4.05 -19.35 -5.98
N LEU A 148 4.37 -18.56 -4.94
CA LEU A 148 4.19 -18.99 -3.57
C LEU A 148 2.69 -18.97 -3.15
N PRO A 149 2.28 -19.88 -2.26
CA PRO A 149 0.91 -19.92 -1.77
C PRO A 149 0.56 -18.65 -0.99
N GLU A 150 -0.74 -18.29 -0.97
CA GLU A 150 -1.24 -17.10 -0.27
C GLU A 150 -0.90 -17.09 1.23
N SER A 151 -0.72 -18.26 1.85
CA SER A 151 -0.26 -18.38 3.24
C SER A 151 1.14 -17.82 3.48
N GLN A 152 2.00 -17.76 2.45
CA GLN A 152 3.38 -17.28 2.55
C GLN A 152 3.55 -15.86 1.99
N ARG A 153 2.82 -15.49 0.93
CA ARG A 153 2.89 -14.14 0.32
C ARG A 153 1.81 -13.16 0.78
N GLY A 154 0.82 -13.65 1.52
CA GLY A 154 -0.33 -12.86 1.97
C GLY A 154 0.00 -11.84 3.07
N LEU A 155 -0.97 -10.98 3.36
CA LEU A 155 -0.85 -10.00 4.43
C LEU A 155 -0.93 -10.67 5.80
N TYR A 156 0.20 -10.68 6.51
CA TYR A 156 0.31 -11.06 7.91
C TYR A 156 0.33 -9.82 8.82
N VAL A 157 -0.69 -9.67 9.65
CA VAL A 157 -0.77 -8.59 10.66
C VAL A 157 -0.89 -9.21 12.07
N PRO A 158 -0.36 -8.55 13.12
CA PRO A 158 -0.47 -9.08 14.47
C PRO A 158 -1.94 -9.11 14.94
N PRO A 159 -2.52 -10.28 15.28
CA PRO A 159 -3.95 -10.42 15.59
C PRO A 159 -4.36 -9.68 16.87
N ASN A 160 -3.40 -9.41 17.76
CA ASN A 160 -3.58 -8.62 18.97
C ASN A 160 -3.58 -7.10 18.73
N ALA A 161 -3.26 -6.64 17.51
CA ALA A 161 -3.16 -5.23 17.15
C ALA A 161 -4.07 -4.81 15.98
N VAL A 162 -4.42 -5.75 15.11
CA VAL A 162 -5.24 -5.52 13.91
C VAL A 162 -6.32 -6.59 13.85
N SER A 163 -7.58 -6.16 13.84
CA SER A 163 -8.72 -7.09 13.73
C SER A 163 -8.83 -7.70 12.32
N ASP A 164 -9.52 -8.83 12.19
CA ASP A 164 -9.75 -9.47 10.88
C ASP A 164 -10.56 -8.58 9.92
N SER A 165 -11.51 -7.80 10.45
CA SER A 165 -12.24 -6.81 9.66
C SER A 165 -11.31 -5.72 9.12
N GLU A 166 -10.41 -5.20 9.96
CA GLU A 166 -9.41 -4.21 9.55
C GLU A 166 -8.44 -4.80 8.51
N ARG A 167 -7.94 -6.02 8.75
CA ARG A 167 -7.08 -6.76 7.82
C ARG A 167 -7.74 -6.93 6.45
N SER A 168 -9.03 -7.24 6.42
CA SER A 168 -9.79 -7.41 5.16
C SER A 168 -9.88 -6.08 4.39
N GLN A 169 -10.10 -4.96 5.10
CA GLN A 169 -10.12 -3.62 4.50
C GLN A 169 -8.73 -3.15 4.04
N MET A 170 -7.66 -3.60 4.70
CA MET A 170 -6.28 -3.39 4.28
C MET A 170 -6.01 -4.11 2.95
N LEU A 171 -6.32 -5.41 2.88
CA LEU A 171 -6.14 -6.24 1.68
C LEU A 171 -6.82 -5.61 0.45
N ALA A 172 -8.05 -5.12 0.62
CA ALA A 172 -8.81 -4.48 -0.45
C ALA A 172 -8.19 -3.17 -1.00
N ARG A 173 -7.16 -2.63 -0.35
CA ARG A 173 -6.42 -1.42 -0.81
C ARG A 173 -5.01 -1.72 -1.31
N LEU A 174 -4.53 -2.95 -1.11
CA LEU A 174 -3.21 -3.30 -1.60
C LEU A 174 -3.19 -3.32 -3.13
N PRO A 175 -2.07 -2.93 -3.75
CA PRO A 175 -1.93 -3.08 -5.19
C PRO A 175 -2.08 -4.56 -5.57
N GLU A 176 -2.94 -4.83 -6.53
CA GLU A 176 -3.02 -6.13 -7.19
C GLU A 176 -2.07 -6.16 -8.38
N PHE A 177 -1.37 -7.28 -8.55
CA PHE A 177 -0.44 -7.48 -9.66
C PHE A 177 -1.19 -8.04 -10.88
N PRO A 178 -0.78 -7.69 -12.11
CA PRO A 178 -1.46 -8.14 -13.33
C PRO A 178 -1.72 -9.65 -13.42
N GLU A 179 -0.81 -10.45 -12.88
CA GLU A 179 -0.92 -11.92 -12.81
C GLU A 179 -2.13 -12.37 -11.97
N THR A 180 -2.48 -11.62 -10.93
CA THR A 180 -3.62 -11.91 -10.03
C THR A 180 -4.97 -11.43 -10.54
N TRP A 181 -4.98 -10.64 -11.63
CA TRP A 181 -6.22 -10.09 -12.20
C TRP A 181 -7.02 -11.13 -12.98
N THR A 182 -6.37 -12.11 -13.59
CA THR A 182 -7.05 -13.12 -14.41
C THR A 182 -7.75 -14.13 -13.51
N LYS A 183 -9.09 -14.13 -13.51
CA LYS A 183 -9.90 -15.08 -12.72
C LYS A 183 -10.30 -16.31 -13.54
N SER A 184 -10.49 -16.12 -14.84
CA SER A 184 -10.74 -17.19 -15.81
C SER A 184 -10.30 -16.70 -17.20
N PRO A 185 -10.33 -17.56 -18.26
CA PRO A 185 -10.08 -17.12 -19.62
C PRO A 185 -11.00 -16.00 -20.13
N THR A 186 -12.16 -15.81 -19.49
CA THR A 186 -13.20 -14.82 -19.88
C THR A 186 -13.48 -13.76 -18.81
N ALA A 187 -12.84 -13.84 -17.64
CA ALA A 187 -13.03 -12.90 -16.54
C ALA A 187 -11.70 -12.31 -16.04
N LEU A 188 -11.61 -10.98 -16.10
CA LEU A 188 -10.50 -10.18 -15.58
C LEU A 188 -11.04 -9.22 -14.50
N GLU A 189 -10.51 -9.32 -13.29
CA GLU A 189 -10.83 -8.41 -12.19
C GLU A 189 -9.60 -7.58 -11.86
N VAL A 190 -9.70 -6.26 -12.08
CA VAL A 190 -8.56 -5.35 -11.94
C VAL A 190 -8.76 -4.49 -10.68
N GLY A 191 -7.97 -4.75 -9.64
CA GLY A 191 -7.96 -3.99 -8.40
C GLY A 191 -7.40 -2.56 -8.53
N LEU A 192 -8.09 -1.68 -9.24
CA LEU A 192 -7.63 -0.29 -9.47
C LEU A 192 -7.70 0.59 -8.20
N GLY A 193 -8.48 0.19 -7.20
CA GLY A 193 -8.81 1.00 -6.02
C GLY A 193 -10.08 1.84 -6.22
N LYS A 194 -10.27 2.89 -5.42
CA LYS A 194 -11.47 3.74 -5.45
C LYS A 194 -11.17 5.21 -5.78
N GLY A 195 -12.13 5.88 -6.42
CA GLY A 195 -12.08 7.32 -6.73
C GLY A 195 -10.83 7.72 -7.51
N LYS A 196 -10.18 8.82 -7.10
CA LYS A 196 -8.99 9.37 -7.79
C LYS A 196 -7.82 8.39 -7.88
N ILE A 197 -7.71 7.43 -6.95
CA ILE A 197 -6.66 6.39 -6.98
C ILE A 197 -6.89 5.46 -8.17
N ALA A 198 -8.15 5.06 -8.40
CA ALA A 198 -8.53 4.23 -9.54
C ALA A 198 -8.18 4.90 -10.86
N SER A 199 -8.54 6.18 -11.03
CA SER A 199 -8.16 6.95 -12.21
C SER A 199 -6.65 7.01 -12.42
N ARG A 200 -5.86 7.21 -11.36
CA ARG A 200 -4.39 7.27 -11.45
C ARG A 200 -3.77 5.93 -11.84
N ASN A 201 -4.25 4.83 -11.27
CA ASN A 201 -3.72 3.49 -11.51
C ASN A 201 -4.16 2.96 -12.89
N LEU A 202 -5.24 3.48 -13.45
CA LEU A 202 -5.81 3.05 -14.74
C LEU A 202 -4.76 3.01 -15.86
N ARG A 203 -3.92 4.05 -16.00
CA ARG A 203 -2.89 4.11 -17.06
C ARG A 203 -2.01 2.86 -17.09
N GLN A 204 -1.60 2.37 -15.92
CA GLN A 204 -0.71 1.23 -15.79
C GLN A 204 -1.43 -0.10 -16.05
N ALA A 205 -2.74 -0.15 -15.85
CA ALA A 205 -3.55 -1.35 -16.07
C ALA A 205 -4.02 -1.52 -17.51
N LEU A 206 -4.19 -0.42 -18.26
CA LEU A 206 -4.70 -0.44 -19.63
C LEU A 206 -3.93 -1.39 -20.59
N PRO A 207 -2.59 -1.50 -20.56
CA PRO A 207 -1.88 -2.47 -21.40
C PRO A 207 -2.35 -3.91 -21.18
N SER A 208 -2.45 -4.36 -19.93
CA SER A 208 -2.86 -5.72 -19.60
C SER A 208 -4.34 -5.96 -19.89
N ILE A 209 -5.19 -4.95 -19.69
CA ILE A 209 -6.63 -5.00 -20.02
C ILE A 209 -6.81 -5.17 -21.53
N CYS A 210 -6.12 -4.36 -22.35
CA CYS A 210 -6.17 -4.47 -23.81
C CYS A 210 -5.68 -5.85 -24.28
N ALA A 211 -4.55 -6.31 -23.74
CA ALA A 211 -3.99 -7.62 -24.09
C ALA A 211 -4.93 -8.78 -23.71
N PHE A 212 -5.64 -8.69 -22.58
CA PHE A 212 -6.63 -9.68 -22.18
C PHE A 212 -7.80 -9.74 -23.19
N VAL A 213 -8.35 -8.58 -23.56
CA VAL A 213 -9.45 -8.50 -24.52
C VAL A 213 -9.03 -8.98 -25.90
N HIS A 214 -7.84 -8.62 -26.38
CA HIS A 214 -7.30 -9.13 -27.65
C HIS A 214 -7.18 -10.64 -27.67
N ARG A 215 -6.69 -11.27 -26.60
CA ARG A 215 -6.59 -12.74 -26.51
C ARG A 215 -7.96 -13.41 -26.52
N ALA A 216 -8.89 -12.93 -25.70
CA ALA A 216 -10.26 -13.46 -25.66
C ALA A 216 -10.96 -13.29 -27.02
N ALA A 217 -10.69 -12.17 -27.69
CA ALA A 217 -11.26 -11.87 -28.98
C ALA A 217 -10.69 -12.74 -30.12
N ALA A 218 -9.38 -13.00 -30.11
CA ALA A 218 -8.74 -13.90 -31.06
C ALA A 218 -9.28 -15.33 -30.92
N ALA A 219 -9.42 -15.83 -29.69
CA ALA A 219 -9.99 -17.16 -29.43
C ALA A 219 -11.45 -17.27 -29.91
N GLY A 220 -12.28 -16.26 -29.65
CA GLY A 220 -13.67 -16.24 -30.12
C GLY A 220 -13.82 -16.17 -31.65
N ALA A 221 -12.87 -15.53 -32.34
CA ALA A 221 -12.87 -15.45 -33.80
C ALA A 221 -12.55 -16.79 -34.47
N GLU A 222 -11.68 -17.63 -33.87
CA GLU A 222 -11.39 -18.99 -34.35
C GLU A 222 -12.63 -19.90 -34.25
N GLU A 223 -13.47 -19.69 -33.24
CA GLU A 223 -14.73 -20.42 -33.04
C GLU A 223 -15.90 -19.86 -33.88
N GLY A 224 -15.66 -18.88 -34.76
CA GLY A 224 -16.68 -18.27 -35.62
C GLY A 224 -17.70 -17.40 -34.87
N GLY A 225 -17.41 -17.02 -33.63
CA GLY A 225 -18.29 -16.25 -32.75
C GLY A 225 -17.98 -14.75 -32.73
N SER A 226 -18.98 -13.96 -32.29
CA SER A 226 -18.78 -12.54 -31.95
C SER A 226 -18.44 -12.38 -30.46
N VAL A 227 -17.47 -11.53 -30.15
CA VAL A 227 -17.00 -11.34 -28.77
C VAL A 227 -17.74 -10.18 -28.12
N LYS A 228 -18.36 -10.44 -26.97
CA LYS A 228 -19.04 -9.41 -26.17
C LYS A 228 -18.19 -9.10 -24.94
N VAL A 229 -17.82 -7.84 -24.77
CA VAL A 229 -17.02 -7.37 -23.63
C VAL A 229 -17.89 -6.55 -22.70
N LEU A 230 -18.03 -7.01 -21.45
CA LEU A 230 -18.65 -6.24 -20.37
C LEU A 230 -17.55 -5.53 -19.56
N VAL A 231 -17.67 -4.22 -19.39
CA VAL A 231 -16.76 -3.42 -18.56
C VAL A 231 -17.56 -2.80 -17.43
N ALA A 232 -17.20 -3.10 -16.18
CA ALA A 232 -17.89 -2.61 -15.00
C ALA A 232 -16.93 -1.94 -14.01
N CYS A 233 -17.45 -0.96 -13.26
CA CYS A 233 -16.81 -0.39 -12.08
C CYS A 233 -17.88 -0.05 -11.04
N GLU A 234 -17.49 0.37 -9.83
CA GLU A 234 -18.43 0.64 -8.71
C GLU A 234 -19.59 1.57 -9.09
N SER A 235 -19.34 2.63 -9.88
CA SER A 235 -20.38 3.56 -10.32
C SER A 235 -20.97 3.24 -11.70
N GLY A 236 -20.24 2.48 -12.52
CA GLY A 236 -20.51 2.31 -13.96
C GLY A 236 -20.28 3.57 -14.82
N ARG A 237 -19.87 4.70 -14.23
CA ARG A 237 -19.88 6.02 -14.91
C ARG A 237 -18.52 6.61 -15.19
N ASP A 238 -17.46 6.18 -14.50
CA ASP A 238 -16.14 6.82 -14.57
C ASP A 238 -15.07 5.90 -15.17
N VAL A 239 -14.44 5.06 -14.34
CA VAL A 239 -13.31 4.22 -14.75
C VAL A 239 -13.70 3.19 -15.82
N SER A 240 -14.90 2.61 -15.72
CA SER A 240 -15.44 1.70 -16.75
C SER A 240 -15.56 2.38 -18.12
N VAL A 241 -15.97 3.65 -18.15
CA VAL A 241 -16.03 4.46 -19.38
C VAL A 241 -14.64 4.70 -19.94
N GLY A 242 -13.66 4.99 -19.08
CA GLY A 242 -12.27 5.16 -19.47
C GLY A 242 -11.67 3.88 -20.10
N VAL A 243 -11.93 2.73 -19.51
CA VAL A 243 -11.52 1.42 -20.05
C VAL A 243 -12.22 1.15 -21.39
N ALA A 244 -13.55 1.34 -21.46
CA ALA A 244 -14.31 1.15 -22.70
C ALA A 244 -13.78 2.05 -23.84
N LEU A 245 -13.43 3.30 -23.53
CA LEU A 245 -12.82 4.22 -24.49
C LEU A 245 -11.45 3.72 -24.98
N ALA A 246 -10.59 3.26 -24.07
CA ALA A 246 -9.28 2.71 -24.45
C ALA A 246 -9.43 1.47 -25.34
N LEU A 247 -10.35 0.56 -25.00
CA LEU A 247 -10.66 -0.62 -25.82
C LEU A 247 -11.20 -0.22 -27.20
N ALA A 248 -12.12 0.74 -27.26
CA ALA A 248 -12.67 1.23 -28.54
C ALA A 248 -11.61 1.88 -29.45
N CYS A 249 -10.52 2.40 -28.89
CA CYS A 249 -9.41 2.97 -29.64
C CYS A 249 -8.38 1.90 -30.07
N CYS A 250 -8.05 0.95 -29.18
CA CYS A 250 -6.95 0.00 -29.37
C CYS A 250 -7.35 -1.39 -29.84
N CYS A 251 -8.56 -1.84 -29.50
CA CYS A 251 -9.00 -3.22 -29.71
C CYS A 251 -10.00 -3.39 -30.85
N PHE A 252 -10.71 -2.32 -31.22
CA PHE A 252 -11.78 -2.39 -32.20
C PHE A 252 -11.62 -1.38 -33.34
N ASP A 253 -12.11 -1.77 -34.51
CA ASP A 253 -12.27 -0.88 -35.65
C ASP A 253 -13.49 0.07 -35.47
N ASP A 254 -13.91 0.76 -36.53
CA ASP A 254 -15.10 1.62 -36.48
C ASP A 254 -16.44 0.87 -36.59
N ASN A 255 -16.40 -0.38 -37.06
CA ASN A 255 -17.55 -1.26 -37.19
C ASN A 255 -17.74 -2.15 -35.96
N GLY A 256 -16.80 -2.12 -35.01
CA GLY A 256 -16.82 -2.95 -33.81
C GLY A 256 -16.14 -4.30 -33.99
N ASN A 257 -15.44 -4.54 -35.10
CA ASN A 257 -14.65 -5.75 -35.28
C ASN A 257 -13.34 -5.63 -34.53
N VAL A 258 -12.86 -6.77 -34.05
CA VAL A 258 -11.61 -6.88 -33.32
C VAL A 258 -10.46 -6.64 -34.28
N LEU A 259 -9.53 -5.76 -33.91
CA LEU A 259 -8.31 -5.55 -34.68
C LEU A 259 -7.38 -6.74 -34.50
N THR A 260 -6.89 -7.28 -35.61
CA THR A 260 -5.76 -8.22 -35.57
C THR A 260 -4.52 -7.53 -35.02
N ALA A 261 -3.58 -8.31 -34.47
CA ALA A 261 -2.34 -7.75 -33.93
C ALA A 261 -1.58 -6.90 -34.97
N ASP A 262 -1.52 -7.33 -36.23
CA ASP A 262 -0.87 -6.59 -37.32
C ASP A 262 -1.61 -5.27 -37.64
N ALA A 263 -2.96 -5.28 -37.69
CA ALA A 263 -3.75 -4.07 -37.91
C ALA A 263 -3.64 -3.08 -36.75
N ALA A 264 -3.56 -3.58 -35.51
CA ALA A 264 -3.33 -2.76 -34.33
C ALA A 264 -1.95 -2.08 -34.39
N CYS A 265 -0.89 -2.81 -34.75
CA CYS A 265 0.47 -2.26 -34.85
C CYS A 265 0.61 -1.20 -35.96
N ARG A 266 -0.05 -1.38 -37.11
CA ARG A 266 0.04 -0.44 -38.24
C ARG A 266 -0.83 0.81 -38.11
N ARG A 267 -1.76 0.84 -37.16
CA ARG A 267 -2.62 2.02 -36.94
C ARG A 267 -1.77 3.22 -36.51
N PRO A 268 -2.03 4.43 -37.02
CA PRO A 268 -1.38 5.63 -36.49
C PRO A 268 -1.77 5.84 -35.02
N SER A 269 -0.91 6.55 -34.27
CA SER A 269 -1.24 6.97 -32.91
C SER A 269 -2.58 7.74 -32.92
N PRO A 270 -3.53 7.42 -32.01
CA PRO A 270 -4.83 8.07 -31.95
C PRO A 270 -4.67 9.59 -31.82
N THR A 271 -5.42 10.39 -32.57
CA THR A 271 -5.44 11.84 -32.36
C THR A 271 -6.43 12.22 -31.25
N LYS A 272 -6.29 13.41 -30.67
CA LYS A 272 -7.26 13.92 -29.68
C LYS A 272 -8.69 13.95 -30.23
N ASP A 273 -8.85 14.30 -31.50
CA ASP A 273 -10.16 14.34 -32.15
C ASP A 273 -10.74 12.93 -32.36
N PHE A 274 -9.90 11.96 -32.71
CA PHE A 274 -10.32 10.56 -32.79
C PHE A 274 -10.82 10.04 -31.43
N ILE A 275 -10.06 10.29 -30.36
CA ILE A 275 -10.44 9.90 -29.00
C ILE A 275 -11.75 10.59 -28.59
N ARG A 276 -11.91 11.88 -28.90
CA ARG A 276 -13.13 12.65 -28.60
C ARG A 276 -14.34 12.08 -29.35
N THR A 277 -14.19 11.72 -30.62
CA THR A 277 -15.27 11.09 -31.42
C THR A 277 -15.71 9.75 -30.82
N LYS A 278 -14.75 8.89 -30.45
CA LYS A 278 -15.05 7.61 -29.79
C LYS A 278 -15.74 7.80 -28.45
N LEU A 279 -15.28 8.75 -27.63
CA LEU A 279 -15.95 9.10 -26.38
C LEU A 279 -17.38 9.61 -26.62
N GLY A 280 -17.59 10.45 -27.64
CA GLY A 280 -18.91 10.92 -28.05
C GLY A 280 -19.87 9.77 -28.32
N ARG A 281 -19.45 8.76 -29.09
CA ARG A 281 -20.27 7.55 -29.35
C ARG A 281 -20.63 6.80 -28.07
N ILE A 282 -19.70 6.67 -27.13
CA ILE A 282 -19.95 6.01 -25.84
C ILE A 282 -20.97 6.79 -25.02
N VAL A 283 -20.83 8.12 -24.94
CA VAL A 283 -21.75 8.99 -24.19
C VAL A 283 -23.15 9.01 -24.83
N THR A 284 -23.25 8.92 -26.17
CA THR A 284 -24.54 8.77 -26.86
C THR A 284 -25.21 7.45 -26.53
N ALA A 285 -24.46 6.34 -26.50
CA ALA A 285 -25.01 5.03 -26.15
C ALA A 285 -25.30 4.87 -24.65
N MET A 286 -24.55 5.56 -23.80
CA MET A 286 -24.68 5.53 -22.34
C MET A 286 -24.69 6.97 -21.79
N PRO A 287 -25.86 7.61 -21.69
CA PRO A 287 -25.98 9.02 -21.26
C PRO A 287 -25.43 9.31 -19.86
N GLU A 288 -25.43 8.31 -18.97
CA GLU A 288 -24.89 8.41 -17.61
C GLU A 288 -23.36 8.39 -17.56
N ALA A 289 -22.68 8.17 -18.70
CA ALA A 289 -21.22 8.19 -18.79
C ALA A 289 -20.67 9.55 -18.37
N ASN A 290 -19.86 9.57 -17.31
CA ASN A 290 -19.27 10.78 -16.75
C ASN A 290 -17.83 10.53 -16.28
N PRO A 291 -16.89 10.26 -17.23
CA PRO A 291 -15.50 10.03 -16.89
C PRO A 291 -14.86 11.29 -16.33
N SER A 292 -14.20 11.16 -15.18
CA SER A 292 -13.52 12.28 -14.54
C SER A 292 -12.33 12.76 -15.37
N ARG A 293 -11.93 14.02 -15.16
CA ARG A 293 -10.72 14.58 -15.80
C ARG A 293 -9.47 13.72 -15.56
N ALA A 294 -9.34 13.12 -14.37
CA ALA A 294 -8.22 12.25 -14.04
C ALA A 294 -8.24 10.94 -14.83
N THR A 295 -9.42 10.36 -15.03
CA THR A 295 -9.61 9.17 -15.87
C THR A 295 -9.24 9.46 -17.32
N LEU A 296 -9.77 10.55 -17.89
CA LEU A 296 -9.46 10.95 -19.27
C LEU A 296 -7.98 11.29 -19.46
N GLN A 297 -7.32 11.94 -18.49
CA GLN A 297 -5.88 12.19 -18.54
C GLN A 297 -5.07 10.89 -18.58
N SER A 298 -5.48 9.89 -17.81
CA SER A 298 -4.80 8.58 -17.78
C SER A 298 -5.00 7.79 -19.07
N VAL A 299 -6.21 7.82 -19.64
CA VAL A 299 -6.50 7.20 -20.94
C VAL A 299 -5.74 7.92 -22.06
N ASN A 300 -5.78 9.24 -22.11
CA ASN A 300 -5.05 10.00 -23.14
C ASN A 300 -3.54 9.74 -23.05
N SER A 301 -2.97 9.79 -21.85
CA SER A 301 -1.55 9.50 -21.67
C SER A 301 -1.21 8.06 -22.06
N PHE A 302 -2.09 7.08 -21.79
CA PHE A 302 -1.92 5.74 -22.34
C PHE A 302 -1.96 5.74 -23.88
N LEU A 303 -3.01 6.25 -24.50
CA LEU A 303 -3.20 6.17 -25.95
C LEU A 303 -2.13 6.94 -26.74
N MET A 304 -1.58 8.01 -26.17
CA MET A 304 -0.60 8.87 -26.83
C MET A 304 0.86 8.47 -26.52
N ASP A 305 1.15 7.94 -25.31
CA ASP A 305 2.53 7.63 -24.88
C ASP A 305 2.89 6.12 -25.01
N TRP A 306 1.95 5.23 -25.31
CA TRP A 306 2.16 3.76 -25.22
C TRP A 306 2.90 3.11 -26.41
N ARG A 307 3.41 3.89 -27.37
CA ARG A 307 4.07 3.36 -28.58
C ARG A 307 5.56 3.69 -28.73
N GLU A 308 6.21 4.16 -27.67
CA GLU A 308 7.69 4.30 -27.63
C GLU A 308 8.37 3.07 -27.02
#